data_AF-A0A2D4S2J4-F1
#
_entry.id   AF-A0A2D4S2J4-F1
#
_cell.length_a   1.000
_cell.length_b   1.000
_cell.length_c   1.000
_cell.angle_alpha   90.00
_cell.angle_beta   90.00
_cell.angle_gamma   90.00
#
_symmetry.space_group_name_H-M   'P 1'
#
loop_
_entity.id
_entity.type
_entity.pdbx_description
1 polymer ?
#
loop_
_entity_poly.entity_id
_entity_poly.type
_entity_poly.pdbx_seq_one_letter_code
_entity_poly.pdbx_strand_id
1 'polypeptide(L)'
;MKSVLLVVFIALLAACSTAPYQSLDQEQVRTSDVLDTLPSWYHHNLGLQLNGGNQYPEQQALASLLKQADLEFIRGNFQACQILLERAQRISTREPSVYVRLSYLFWLESNTQSAEQMARRALALVVRDPVAAQEVKRLLLAIQANQY
;
A
#
# COMPACT_ATOMS: atom_id res chain seq x y z
N MET A 1 3.71 71.99 6.69
CA MET A 1 4.02 71.28 5.44
C MET A 1 5.27 70.43 5.67
N LYS A 2 5.25 69.16 5.22
CA LYS A 2 6.27 68.09 5.35
C LYS A 2 6.22 67.37 6.72
N SER A 3 5.32 66.42 6.97
CA SER A 3 5.24 65.04 6.45
C SER A 3 6.47 64.21 6.82
N VAL A 4 6.47 63.56 7.99
CA VAL A 4 5.95 62.20 8.30
C VAL A 4 7.08 61.18 8.32
N LEU A 5 7.41 60.82 9.56
CA LEU A 5 8.17 59.68 10.03
C LEU A 5 7.58 58.40 9.43
N LEU A 6 8.27 57.74 8.48
CA LEU A 6 7.85 56.42 7.99
C LEU A 6 8.67 55.34 8.69
N VAL A 7 8.12 54.94 9.83
CA VAL A 7 8.48 53.79 10.64
C VAL A 7 8.15 52.51 9.88
N VAL A 8 9.16 51.66 9.73
CA VAL A 8 9.12 50.18 9.80
C VAL A 8 7.88 49.53 9.18
N PHE A 9 8.00 49.11 7.91
CA PHE A 9 7.12 48.13 7.29
C PHE A 9 7.81 46.76 7.28
N ILE A 10 7.97 46.16 8.46
CA ILE A 10 8.28 44.73 8.59
C ILE A 10 7.04 44.10 9.19
N ALA A 11 6.15 43.61 8.33
CA ALA A 11 4.97 42.89 8.73
C ALA A 11 4.66 41.78 7.73
N LEU A 12 4.63 40.55 8.27
CA LEU A 12 3.81 39.42 7.85
C LEU A 12 4.32 38.54 6.70
N LEU A 13 5.34 37.73 7.01
CA LEU A 13 5.41 36.36 6.52
C LEU A 13 5.53 35.39 7.71
N ALA A 14 4.48 35.37 8.53
CA ALA A 14 4.16 34.26 9.41
C ALA A 14 2.91 33.57 8.83
N ALA A 15 3.09 32.88 7.69
CA ALA A 15 2.11 31.95 7.19
C ALA A 15 2.41 30.58 7.80
N CYS A 16 1.68 30.26 8.85
CA CYS A 16 1.61 28.95 9.46
C CYS A 16 0.97 27.95 8.49
N SER A 17 1.63 26.82 8.23
CA SER A 17 0.90 25.57 8.00
C SER A 17 1.56 24.44 8.79
N THR A 18 1.35 24.45 10.11
CA THR A 18 1.41 23.22 10.88
C THR A 18 0.15 22.43 10.53
N ALA A 19 0.30 21.39 9.69
CA ALA A 19 -0.75 20.41 9.54
C ALA A 19 -1.12 19.88 10.94
N PRO A 20 -2.40 19.84 11.32
CA PRO A 20 -2.78 19.23 12.58
C PRO A 20 -2.40 17.75 12.51
N TYR A 21 -1.37 17.36 13.27
CA TYR A 21 -1.07 15.96 13.55
C TYR A 21 -2.25 15.42 14.34
N GLN A 22 -3.18 14.74 13.66
CA GLN A 22 -4.27 14.04 14.34
C GLN A 22 -3.64 12.97 15.24
N SER A 23 -4.08 12.97 16.49
CA SER A 23 -3.61 12.06 17.53
C SER A 23 -3.95 10.60 17.16
N LEU A 24 -3.00 9.73 17.50
CA LEU A 24 -2.91 8.29 17.20
C LEU A 24 -4.11 7.43 17.66
N ASP A 25 -5.09 8.01 18.35
CA ASP A 25 -6.26 7.31 18.87
C ASP A 25 -7.37 7.12 17.81
N GLN A 26 -7.39 7.91 16.73
CA GLN A 26 -8.36 7.74 15.63
C GLN A 26 -7.92 6.75 14.54
N GLU A 27 -6.64 6.38 14.49
CA GLU A 27 -6.08 5.52 13.43
C GLU A 27 -6.45 4.04 13.62
N GLN A 28 -6.62 3.58 14.87
CA GLN A 28 -6.90 2.17 15.18
C GLN A 28 -8.31 1.72 14.76
N VAL A 29 -9.31 2.60 14.81
CA VAL A 29 -10.72 2.24 14.54
C VAL A 29 -11.01 2.09 13.04
N ARG A 30 -10.27 2.78 12.15
CA ARG A 30 -10.43 2.61 10.69
C ARG A 30 -9.68 1.41 10.14
N THR A 31 -8.60 1.03 10.82
CA THR A 31 -7.73 -0.06 10.40
C THR A 31 -8.44 -1.40 10.54
N SER A 32 -9.23 -1.63 11.60
CA SER A 32 -9.96 -2.90 11.79
C SER A 32 -10.96 -3.20 10.65
N ASP A 33 -11.74 -2.21 10.23
CA ASP A 33 -12.83 -2.43 9.26
C ASP A 33 -12.30 -2.84 7.87
N VAL A 34 -11.17 -2.28 7.43
CA VAL A 34 -10.54 -2.65 6.15
C VAL A 34 -9.90 -4.04 6.23
N LEU A 35 -9.32 -4.41 7.36
CA LEU A 35 -8.67 -5.71 7.52
C LEU A 35 -9.69 -6.85 7.65
N ASP A 36 -10.86 -6.59 8.23
CA ASP A 36 -11.96 -7.55 8.37
C ASP A 36 -12.69 -7.84 7.05
N THR A 37 -12.58 -6.93 6.08
CA THR A 37 -13.10 -7.11 4.71
C THR A 37 -12.07 -7.75 3.77
N LEU A 38 -10.85 -7.99 4.25
CA LEU A 38 -9.87 -8.74 3.50
C LEU A 38 -9.93 -10.21 3.93
N PRO A 39 -10.19 -11.11 2.99
CA PRO A 39 -10.32 -12.51 3.32
C PRO A 39 -8.95 -13.09 3.71
N SER A 40 -8.95 -13.97 4.70
CA SER A 40 -7.72 -14.51 5.30
C SER A 40 -7.00 -15.48 4.35
N TRP A 41 -6.31 -14.95 3.35
CA TRP A 41 -5.58 -15.73 2.35
C TRP A 41 -4.08 -15.61 2.55
N TYR A 42 -3.59 -16.47 3.44
CA TYR A 42 -2.19 -16.50 3.80
C TYR A 42 -1.36 -17.36 2.85
N HIS A 43 -0.34 -16.75 2.25
CA HIS A 43 0.84 -17.46 1.77
C HIS A 43 2.11 -16.74 2.21
N HIS A 44 2.98 -17.44 2.94
CA HIS A 44 4.15 -16.86 3.58
C HIS A 44 5.07 -16.10 2.59
N ASN A 45 5.27 -16.64 1.39
CA ASN A 45 6.14 -16.07 0.35
C ASN A 45 5.50 -14.99 -0.54
N LEU A 46 4.17 -14.99 -0.67
CA LEU A 46 3.49 -14.02 -1.55
C LEU A 46 3.20 -12.71 -0.83
N GLY A 47 3.11 -12.78 0.49
CA GLY A 47 3.08 -11.65 1.39
C GLY A 47 1.82 -10.79 1.25
N LEU A 48 1.01 -10.84 2.30
CA LEU A 48 0.32 -9.73 2.94
C LEU A 48 -0.35 -10.34 4.20
N GLN A 49 0.47 -10.63 5.20
CA GLN A 49 0.04 -11.04 6.52
C GLN A 49 -0.01 -9.79 7.37
N LEU A 50 -1.22 -9.30 7.57
CA LEU A 50 -1.54 -8.12 8.36
C LEU A 50 -1.06 -8.27 9.83
N ASN A 51 -0.82 -9.51 10.27
CA ASN A 51 -0.36 -9.88 11.60
C ASN A 51 1.14 -10.24 11.69
N GLY A 52 1.98 -9.77 10.75
CA GLY A 52 3.44 -9.69 10.95
C GLY A 52 4.28 -10.92 10.59
N GLY A 53 3.71 -12.00 10.07
CA GLY A 53 4.47 -13.17 9.59
C GLY A 53 4.83 -13.16 8.10
N ASN A 54 4.91 -11.97 7.48
CA ASN A 54 5.36 -11.83 6.09
C ASN A 54 6.82 -12.26 5.94
N GLN A 55 7.07 -13.19 5.02
CA GLN A 55 8.42 -13.36 4.48
C GLN A 55 8.62 -12.36 3.35
N TYR A 56 9.78 -11.69 3.37
CA TYR A 56 10.17 -10.72 2.36
C TYR A 56 11.31 -11.30 1.52
N PRO A 57 11.44 -10.87 0.25
CA PRO A 57 12.55 -11.29 -0.61
C PRO A 57 13.90 -11.01 0.04
N GLU A 58 14.92 -11.83 -0.25
CA GLU A 58 16.27 -11.67 0.32
C GLU A 58 16.94 -10.35 -0.06
N GLN A 59 16.56 -9.78 -1.21
CA GLN A 59 17.09 -8.50 -1.66
C GLN A 59 16.64 -7.36 -0.72
N GLN A 60 17.57 -6.85 0.08
CA GLN A 60 17.29 -5.91 1.17
C GLN A 60 16.53 -4.64 0.74
N ALA A 61 16.86 -4.06 -0.41
CA ALA A 61 16.18 -2.86 -0.92
C ALA A 61 14.70 -3.15 -1.26
N LEU A 62 14.45 -4.28 -1.91
CA LEU A 62 13.10 -4.74 -2.24
C LEU A 62 12.32 -5.08 -0.97
N ALA A 63 12.94 -5.82 -0.04
CA ALA A 63 12.34 -6.15 1.25
C ALA A 63 11.94 -4.89 2.04
N SER A 64 12.80 -3.88 2.05
CA SER A 64 12.53 -2.61 2.75
C SER A 64 11.33 -1.87 2.13
N LEU A 65 11.23 -1.82 0.80
CA LEU A 65 10.09 -1.21 0.13
C LEU A 65 8.79 -1.97 0.41
N LEU A 66 8.82 -3.30 0.36
CA LEU A 66 7.64 -4.12 0.64
C LEU A 66 7.17 -3.98 2.10
N LYS A 67 8.11 -3.93 3.06
CA LYS A 67 7.78 -3.67 4.47
C LYS A 67 7.10 -2.31 4.65
N GLN A 68 7.63 -1.27 4.00
CA GLN A 68 7.04 0.07 4.06
C GLN A 68 5.67 0.09 3.38
N ALA A 69 5.52 -0.58 2.23
CA ALA A 69 4.24 -0.67 1.52
C ALA A 69 3.18 -1.35 2.38
N ASP A 70 3.52 -2.44 3.06
CA ASP A 70 2.61 -3.17 3.95
C ASP A 70 2.19 -2.30 5.15
N LEU A 71 3.11 -1.49 5.71
CA LEU A 71 2.78 -0.54 6.78
C LEU A 71 1.84 0.57 6.30
N GLU A 72 2.09 1.15 5.12
CA GLU A 72 1.20 2.17 4.55
C GLU A 72 -0.17 1.59 4.17
N PHE A 73 -0.22 0.33 3.72
CA PHE A 73 -1.46 -0.39 3.47
C PHE A 73 -2.29 -0.54 4.75
N ILE A 74 -1.67 -0.99 5.85
CA ILE A 74 -2.34 -1.15 7.15
C ILE A 74 -2.83 0.20 7.68
N ARG A 75 -2.09 1.30 7.44
CA ARG A 75 -2.50 2.67 7.80
C ARG A 75 -3.63 3.23 6.92
N GLY A 76 -4.05 2.51 5.88
CA GLY A 76 -5.01 2.99 4.89
C GLY A 76 -4.44 4.08 3.96
N ASN A 77 -3.13 4.30 3.97
CA ASN A 77 -2.46 5.24 3.06
C ASN A 77 -2.16 4.55 1.72
N PHE A 78 -3.22 4.28 0.97
CA PHE A 78 -3.18 3.53 -0.29
C PHE A 78 -2.33 4.21 -1.37
N GLN A 79 -2.31 5.54 -1.42
CA GLN A 79 -1.46 6.27 -2.35
C GLN A 79 0.04 6.03 -2.07
N ALA A 80 0.47 6.13 -0.81
CA ALA A 80 1.87 5.86 -0.46
C ALA A 80 2.23 4.39 -0.67
N CYS A 81 1.31 3.47 -0.32
CA CYS A 81 1.44 2.05 -0.59
C CYS A 81 1.70 1.80 -2.09
N GLN A 82 0.88 2.37 -2.99
CA GLN A 82 1.02 2.21 -4.43
C GLN A 82 2.41 2.66 -4.91
N ILE A 83 2.85 3.85 -4.51
CA ILE A 83 4.15 4.41 -4.92
C ILE A 83 5.29 3.49 -4.50
N LEU A 84 5.24 2.91 -3.29
CA LEU A 84 6.24 1.99 -2.79
C LEU A 84 6.24 0.68 -3.58
N LEU A 85 5.07 0.14 -3.91
CA LEU A 85 4.93 -1.07 -4.71
C LEU A 85 5.40 -0.89 -6.16
N GLU A 86 5.10 0.25 -6.79
CA GLU A 86 5.60 0.56 -8.13
C GLU A 86 7.13 0.70 -8.15
N ARG A 87 7.72 1.27 -7.09
CA ARG A 87 9.18 1.28 -6.93
C ARG A 87 9.73 -0.12 -6.76
N ALA A 88 9.08 -0.97 -5.94
CA ALA A 88 9.46 -2.36 -5.76
C ALA A 88 9.42 -3.14 -7.10
N GLN A 89 8.41 -2.89 -7.93
CA GLN A 89 8.28 -3.47 -9.26
C GLN A 89 9.44 -3.08 -10.20
N ARG A 90 9.94 -1.84 -10.10
CA ARG A 90 11.10 -1.38 -10.88
C ARG A 90 12.40 -2.04 -10.43
N ILE A 91 12.52 -2.40 -9.14
CA ILE A 91 13.68 -3.12 -8.61
C ILE A 91 13.64 -4.59 -9.05
N SER A 92 12.48 -5.24 -8.94
CA SER A 92 12.29 -6.63 -9.37
C SER A 92 11.01 -6.80 -10.17
N THR A 93 11.16 -6.92 -11.48
CA THR A 93 10.04 -7.08 -12.41
C THR A 93 9.42 -8.48 -12.38
N ARG A 94 10.07 -9.44 -11.73
CA ARG A 94 9.66 -10.85 -11.64
C ARG A 94 9.32 -11.30 -10.23
N GLU A 95 9.23 -10.38 -9.27
CA GLU A 95 8.84 -10.68 -7.90
C GLU A 95 7.31 -10.87 -7.80
N PRO A 96 6.79 -12.08 -7.55
CA PRO A 96 5.35 -12.31 -7.50
C PRO A 96 4.66 -11.55 -6.37
N SER A 97 5.35 -11.39 -5.24
CA SER A 97 4.82 -10.76 -4.03
C SER A 97 4.48 -9.28 -4.21
N VAL A 98 5.13 -8.60 -5.14
CA VAL A 98 4.79 -7.21 -5.55
C VAL A 98 3.43 -7.17 -6.24
N TYR A 99 3.19 -8.09 -7.17
CA TYR A 99 1.95 -8.11 -7.95
C TYR A 99 0.75 -8.57 -7.13
N VAL A 100 0.94 -9.47 -6.16
CA VAL A 100 -0.11 -9.85 -5.21
C VAL A 100 -0.56 -8.63 -4.39
N ARG A 101 0.37 -7.84 -3.85
CA ARG A 101 0.05 -6.62 -3.10
C ARG A 101 -0.64 -5.55 -3.94
N LEU A 102 -0.16 -5.30 -5.16
CA LEU A 102 -0.82 -4.39 -6.09
C LEU A 102 -2.23 -4.86 -6.43
N SER A 103 -2.44 -6.18 -6.55
CA SER A 103 -3.76 -6.75 -6.78
C SER A 103 -4.74 -6.44 -5.65
N TYR A 104 -4.33 -6.67 -4.39
CA TYR A 104 -5.15 -6.31 -3.22
C TYR A 104 -5.44 -4.81 -3.14
N LEU A 105 -4.40 -3.99 -3.35
CA LEU A 105 -4.55 -2.53 -3.33
C LEU A 105 -5.59 -2.04 -4.33
N PHE A 106 -5.46 -2.46 -5.59
CA PHE A 106 -6.42 -2.08 -6.63
C PHE A 106 -7.81 -2.65 -6.38
N TRP A 107 -7.91 -3.83 -5.77
CA TRP A 107 -9.20 -4.41 -5.46
C TRP A 107 -9.93 -3.62 -4.38
N LEU A 108 -9.25 -3.20 -3.32
CA LEU A 108 -9.80 -2.30 -2.29
C LEU A 108 -10.21 -0.93 -2.86
N GLU A 109 -9.46 -0.42 -3.83
CA GLU A 109 -9.81 0.83 -4.54
C GLU A 109 -10.96 0.66 -5.56
N SER A 110 -11.63 -0.50 -5.57
CA SER A 110 -12.68 -0.85 -6.55
C SER A 110 -12.20 -0.81 -8.01
N ASN A 111 -10.89 -0.89 -8.25
CA ASN A 111 -10.27 -0.99 -9.56
C ASN A 111 -10.05 -2.47 -9.93
N THR A 112 -11.17 -3.20 -10.08
CA THR A 112 -11.19 -4.65 -10.33
C THR A 112 -10.40 -5.05 -11.57
N GLN A 113 -10.40 -4.22 -12.62
CA GLN A 113 -9.65 -4.50 -13.85
C GLN A 113 -8.14 -4.55 -13.60
N SER A 114 -7.59 -3.54 -12.92
CA SER A 114 -6.17 -3.53 -12.56
C SER A 114 -5.83 -4.63 -11.56
N ALA A 115 -6.72 -4.87 -10.58
CA ALA A 115 -6.56 -5.94 -9.60
C ALA A 115 -6.41 -7.30 -10.28
N GLU A 116 -7.29 -7.61 -11.23
CA GLU A 116 -7.27 -8.86 -11.98
C GLU A 116 -6.00 -9.01 -12.83
N GLN A 117 -5.57 -7.94 -13.49
CA GLN A 117 -4.33 -7.94 -14.28
C GLN A 117 -3.11 -8.25 -13.41
N MET A 118 -3.04 -7.67 -12.21
CA MET A 118 -1.94 -7.92 -11.29
C MET A 118 -1.97 -9.36 -10.74
N ALA A 119 -3.15 -9.88 -10.38
CA ALA A 119 -3.29 -11.29 -9.96
C ALA A 119 -2.88 -12.26 -11.07
N ARG A 120 -3.30 -12.02 -12.33
CA ARG A 120 -2.87 -12.84 -13.48
C ARG A 120 -1.36 -12.81 -13.68
N ARG A 121 -0.73 -11.64 -13.48
CA ARG A 121 0.73 -11.50 -13.56
C ARG A 121 1.44 -12.24 -12.43
N ALA A 122 0.95 -12.15 -11.20
CA ALA A 122 1.46 -12.93 -10.08
C ALA A 122 1.37 -14.43 -10.39
N LEU A 123 0.23 -14.90 -10.92
CA LEU A 123 -0.01 -16.31 -11.26
C LEU A 123 1.03 -16.82 -12.29
N ALA A 124 1.37 -15.99 -13.28
CA ALA A 124 2.38 -16.32 -14.28
C ALA A 124 3.82 -16.40 -13.73
N LEU A 125 4.07 -15.87 -12.53
CA LEU A 125 5.41 -15.86 -11.91
C LEU A 125 5.59 -16.96 -10.85
N VAL A 126 4.50 -17.48 -10.28
CA VAL A 126 4.51 -18.54 -9.25
C VAL A 126 4.47 -19.97 -9.83
N VAL A 127 4.84 -20.17 -11.09
CA VAL A 127 4.68 -21.45 -11.82
C VAL A 127 5.34 -22.65 -11.12
N ARG A 128 6.42 -22.41 -10.36
CA ARG A 128 7.17 -23.46 -9.66
C ARG A 128 6.70 -23.70 -8.22
N ASP A 129 5.73 -22.92 -7.74
CA ASP A 129 5.16 -23.03 -6.42
C ASP A 129 3.65 -23.29 -6.54
N PRO A 130 3.23 -24.57 -6.54
CA PRO A 130 1.83 -24.92 -6.76
C PRO A 130 0.92 -24.42 -5.63
N VAL A 131 1.45 -24.23 -4.42
CA VAL A 131 0.71 -23.70 -3.28
C VAL A 131 0.46 -22.21 -3.50
N ALA A 132 1.51 -21.44 -3.80
CA ALA A 132 1.38 -20.04 -4.18
C ALA A 132 0.44 -19.84 -5.38
N ALA A 133 0.55 -20.69 -6.40
CA ALA A 133 -0.34 -20.66 -7.57
C ALA A 133 -1.81 -20.88 -7.18
N GLN A 134 -2.08 -21.76 -6.23
CA GLN A 134 -3.44 -21.99 -5.76
C GLN A 134 -3.99 -20.77 -5.01
N GLU A 135 -3.18 -20.12 -4.17
CA GLU A 135 -3.61 -18.91 -3.45
C GLU A 135 -3.87 -17.75 -4.42
N VAL A 136 -3.01 -17.53 -5.42
CA VAL A 136 -3.26 -16.49 -6.42
C VAL A 136 -4.50 -16.79 -7.26
N LYS A 137 -4.81 -18.06 -7.55
CA LYS A 137 -6.06 -18.44 -8.23
C LYS A 137 -7.29 -18.12 -7.36
N ARG A 138 -7.23 -18.34 -6.06
CA ARG A 138 -8.33 -17.97 -5.15
C ARG A 138 -8.54 -16.46 -5.12
N LEU A 139 -7.47 -15.69 -4.99
CA LEU A 139 -7.50 -14.22 -5.10
C LEU A 139 -8.17 -13.78 -6.41
N LEU A 140 -7.74 -14.35 -7.54
CA LEU A 140 -8.29 -14.03 -8.85
C LEU A 140 -9.80 -14.32 -8.94
N LEU A 141 -10.25 -15.47 -8.41
CA LEU A 141 -11.66 -15.83 -8.39
C LEU A 141 -12.49 -14.87 -7.53
N ALA A 142 -11.97 -14.46 -6.38
CA ALA A 142 -12.67 -13.54 -5.50
C ALA A 142 -12.77 -12.12 -6.06
N ILE A 143 -11.71 -11.63 -6.72
CA ILE A 143 -11.74 -10.37 -7.49
C ILE A 143 -12.82 -10.44 -8.56
N GLN A 144 -12.90 -11.54 -9.31
CA GLN A 144 -13.90 -11.75 -10.36
C GLN A 144 -15.34 -11.86 -9.82
N ALA A 145 -15.50 -12.43 -8.62
CA ALA A 145 -16.77 -12.52 -7.94
C ALA A 145 -17.16 -11.22 -7.19
N ASN A 146 -16.24 -10.26 -7.09
CA ASN A 146 -16.36 -9.04 -6.29
C ASN A 146 -16.74 -9.32 -4.81
N GLN A 147 -16.12 -10.36 -4.25
CA GLN A 147 -16.39 -10.84 -2.89
C GLN A 147 -15.25 -10.43 -1.95
N TYR A 148 -15.45 -9.36 -1.18
CA TYR A 148 -14.59 -8.95 -0.07
C TYR A 148 -14.66 -9.96 1.08
#